data_AF-Q0SJ27-F1
#
_entry.id   AF-Q0SJ27-F1
#
_cell.length_a   1.000
_cell.length_b   1.000
_cell.length_c   1.000
_cell.angle_alpha   90.00
_cell.angle_beta   90.00
_cell.angle_gamma   90.00
#
_symmetry.space_group_name_H-M   'P 1'
#
loop_
_entity.id
_entity.type
_entity.pdbx_description
1 polymer ?
#
loop_
_entity_poly.entity_id
_entity_poly.type
_entity_poly.pdbx_seq_one_letter_code
_entity_poly.pdbx_strand_id
1 'polypeptide(L)'
;MGVTIDDARAIAATLPRSYEALVRDEVRFRVGRLVYAAFYQDDTIMGFGFPREERVALVASEPDKFLMSRPSDMRYRWVNG
;
A
#
# COMPACT_ATOMS: atom_id res chain seq x y z
N MET A 1 -6.25 -19.64 -0.93
CA MET A 1 -7.12 -18.51 -1.31
C MET A 1 -6.45 -17.29 -0.73
N GLY A 2 -5.73 -16.53 -1.54
CA GLY A 2 -4.93 -15.39 -1.09
C GLY A 2 -5.80 -14.15 -0.89
N VAL A 3 -5.26 -13.14 -0.21
CA VAL A 3 -5.88 -11.80 -0.16
C VAL A 3 -5.82 -11.20 -1.56
N THR A 4 -6.93 -10.62 -2.01
CA THR A 4 -7.09 -9.99 -3.33
C THR A 4 -7.33 -8.49 -3.20
N ILE A 5 -7.26 -7.78 -4.32
CA ILE A 5 -7.65 -6.36 -4.36
C ILE A 5 -9.13 -6.14 -4.03
N ASP A 6 -10.01 -7.10 -4.34
CA ASP A 6 -11.43 -6.97 -4.02
C ASP A 6 -11.68 -7.00 -2.51
N ASP A 7 -10.86 -7.74 -1.75
CA ASP A 7 -10.87 -7.68 -0.28
C ASP A 7 -10.47 -6.29 0.22
N ALA A 8 -9.45 -5.68 -0.39
CA ALA A 8 -9.03 -4.32 -0.07
C ALA A 8 -10.11 -3.28 -0.43
N ARG A 9 -10.79 -3.43 -1.57
CA ARG A 9 -11.93 -2.58 -1.97
C ARG A 9 -13.08 -2.68 -0.98
N ALA A 10 -13.42 -3.89 -0.53
CA ALA A 10 -14.46 -4.10 0.47
C ALA A 10 -14.15 -3.36 1.77
N ILE A 11 -12.90 -3.40 2.24
CA ILE A 11 -12.46 -2.64 3.42
C ILE A 11 -12.50 -1.13 3.13
N ALA A 12 -11.92 -0.67 2.03
CA ALA A 12 -11.83 0.74 1.67
C ALA A 12 -13.21 1.40 1.56
N ALA A 13 -14.22 0.68 1.06
CA ALA A 13 -15.59 1.15 0.97
C ALA A 13 -16.23 1.49 2.33
N THR A 14 -15.72 0.90 3.43
CA THR A 14 -16.19 1.19 4.79
C THR A 14 -15.49 2.40 5.42
N LEU A 15 -14.37 2.87 4.85
CA LEU A 15 -13.57 3.93 5.43
C LEU A 15 -14.13 5.32 5.08
N PRO A 16 -14.39 6.20 6.07
CA PRO A 16 -14.95 7.52 5.80
C PRO A 16 -14.07 8.35 4.86
N ARG A 17 -14.68 8.88 3.79
CA ARG A 17 -14.03 9.74 2.78
C ARG A 17 -12.95 9.04 1.95
N SER A 18 -12.89 7.72 2.02
CA SER A 18 -12.03 6.95 1.13
C SER A 18 -12.61 6.90 -0.28
N TYR A 19 -11.75 6.93 -1.28
CA TYR A 19 -12.12 6.70 -2.67
C TYR A 19 -10.96 6.04 -3.45
N GLU A 20 -11.33 5.30 -4.49
CA GLU A 20 -10.41 4.67 -5.42
C GLU A 20 -10.02 5.66 -6.53
N ALA A 21 -8.74 5.66 -6.90
CA ALA A 21 -8.21 6.41 -8.03
C ALA A 21 -7.27 5.53 -8.84
N LEU A 22 -7.44 5.53 -10.16
CA LEU A 22 -6.56 4.85 -11.10
C LEU A 22 -5.48 5.81 -11.61
N VAL A 23 -4.21 5.40 -11.49
CA VAL A 23 -3.07 6.18 -11.98
C VAL A 23 -2.11 5.23 -12.68
N ARG A 24 -1.91 5.41 -13.99
CA ARG A 24 -1.05 4.52 -14.80
C ARG A 24 -1.44 3.04 -14.62
N ASP A 25 -2.73 2.77 -14.65
CA ASP A 25 -3.32 1.44 -14.43
C ASP A 25 -3.08 0.82 -13.04
N GLU A 26 -2.57 1.61 -12.08
CA GLU A 26 -2.43 1.21 -10.67
C GLU A 26 -3.60 1.73 -9.84
N VAL A 27 -4.18 0.86 -9.01
CA VAL A 27 -5.22 1.23 -8.05
C VAL A 27 -4.60 1.93 -6.84
N ARG A 28 -5.18 3.07 -6.45
CA ARG A 28 -4.76 3.84 -5.27
C ARG A 28 -5.97 4.21 -4.42
N PHE A 29 -5.88 3.97 -3.14
CA PHE A 29 -6.88 4.40 -2.17
C PHE A 29 -6.46 5.68 -1.47
N ARG A 30 -7.40 6.64 -1.40
CA ARG A 30 -7.09 8.02 -1.03
C ARG A 30 -8.10 8.63 -0.07
N VAL A 31 -7.64 9.59 0.72
CA VAL A 31 -8.50 10.54 1.46
C VAL A 31 -8.04 11.95 1.14
N GLY A 32 -8.90 12.74 0.50
CA GLY A 32 -8.51 14.04 -0.04
C GLY A 32 -7.30 13.91 -0.97
N ARG A 33 -6.17 14.54 -0.62
CA ARG A 33 -4.92 14.48 -1.40
C ARG A 33 -3.99 13.34 -0.98
N LEU A 34 -4.22 12.73 0.18
CA LEU A 34 -3.38 11.68 0.76
C LEU A 34 -3.66 10.34 0.07
N VAL A 35 -2.60 9.62 -0.32
CA VAL A 35 -2.70 8.19 -0.67
C VAL A 35 -2.29 7.41 0.56
N TYR A 36 -3.12 6.47 1.00
CA TYR A 36 -2.83 5.63 2.17
C TYR A 36 -2.50 4.17 1.79
N ALA A 37 -2.97 3.70 0.64
CA ALA A 37 -2.62 2.41 0.06
C ALA A 37 -2.58 2.49 -1.47
N ALA A 38 -1.71 1.70 -2.10
CA ALA A 38 -1.57 1.60 -3.54
C ALA A 38 -1.19 0.18 -3.94
N PHE A 39 -1.71 -0.29 -5.06
CA PHE A 39 -1.50 -1.64 -5.58
C PHE A 39 -0.67 -1.57 -6.87
N TYR A 40 0.29 -2.47 -6.99
CA TYR A 40 1.26 -2.53 -8.09
C TYR A 40 1.41 -3.97 -8.60
N GLN A 41 2.01 -4.14 -9.79
CA GLN A 41 2.33 -5.45 -10.38
C GLN A 41 1.10 -6.36 -10.43
N ASP A 42 0.13 -6.00 -11.26
CA ASP A 42 -1.13 -6.75 -11.41
C ASP A 42 -1.84 -6.97 -10.06
N ASP A 43 -1.83 -5.92 -9.24
CA ASP A 43 -2.45 -5.84 -7.91
C ASP A 43 -1.92 -6.85 -6.88
N THR A 44 -0.73 -7.42 -7.08
CA THR A 44 -0.13 -8.41 -6.18
C THR A 44 0.73 -7.80 -5.07
N ILE A 45 1.17 -6.56 -5.22
CA ILE A 45 1.97 -5.85 -4.20
C ILE A 45 1.19 -4.65 -3.69
N MET A 46 0.99 -4.56 -2.37
CA MET A 46 0.36 -3.42 -1.73
C MET A 46 1.41 -2.56 -1.02
N GLY A 47 1.57 -1.32 -1.49
CA GLY A 47 2.23 -0.28 -0.71
C GLY A 47 1.25 0.35 0.28
N PHE A 48 1.72 0.65 1.49
CA PHE A 48 0.92 1.37 2.48
C PHE A 48 1.78 2.33 3.32
N GLY A 49 1.10 3.31 3.94
CA GLY A 49 1.75 4.31 4.79
C GLY A 49 2.37 3.71 6.06
N PHE A 50 3.67 3.94 6.29
CA PHE A 50 4.39 3.43 7.46
C PHE A 50 5.55 4.37 7.88
N PRO A 51 5.88 4.50 9.19
CA PRO A 51 7.01 5.32 9.64
C PRO A 51 8.34 4.91 8.98
N ARG A 52 9.18 5.89 8.61
CA ARG A 52 10.43 5.60 7.89
C ARG A 52 11.46 4.91 8.78
N GLU A 53 11.44 5.28 10.04
CA GLU A 53 12.35 4.88 11.09
C GLU A 53 12.11 3.40 11.46
N GLU A 54 10.87 2.94 11.31
CA GLU A 54 10.44 1.61 11.73
C GLU A 54 10.37 0.59 10.58
N ARG A 55 10.31 1.03 9.31
CA ARG A 55 10.11 0.12 8.16
C ARG A 55 11.15 -1.01 8.06
N VAL A 56 12.40 -0.74 8.48
CA VAL A 56 13.46 -1.76 8.46
C VAL A 56 13.16 -2.86 9.48
N ALA A 57 12.67 -2.49 10.67
CA ALA A 57 12.27 -3.45 11.69
C ALA A 57 11.04 -4.26 11.26
N LEU A 58 10.06 -3.63 10.61
CA LEU A 58 8.91 -4.33 10.05
C LEU A 58 9.33 -5.38 9.02
N VAL A 59 10.16 -5.00 8.05
CA VAL A 59 10.69 -5.93 7.04
C VAL A 59 11.49 -7.06 7.67
N ALA A 60 12.30 -6.76 8.69
CA ALA A 60 13.06 -7.80 9.40
C ALA A 60 12.17 -8.77 10.21
N SER A 61 10.98 -8.33 10.65
CA SER A 61 10.07 -9.15 11.46
C SER A 61 9.31 -10.21 10.65
N GLU A 62 8.93 -9.90 9.40
CA GLU A 62 8.27 -10.83 8.48
C GLU A 62 8.83 -10.62 7.05
N PRO A 63 10.07 -11.06 6.75
CA PRO A 63 10.76 -10.76 5.49
C PRO A 63 10.12 -11.42 4.26
N ASP A 64 9.36 -12.50 4.45
CA ASP A 64 8.63 -13.19 3.38
C ASP A 64 7.32 -12.48 3.00
N LYS A 65 6.93 -11.47 3.78
CA LYS A 65 5.68 -10.72 3.63
C LYS A 65 5.94 -9.27 3.31
N PHE A 66 6.90 -8.64 3.97
CA PHE A 66 7.17 -7.22 3.81
C PHE A 66 8.44 -6.98 3.00
N LEU A 67 8.38 -5.94 2.17
CA LEU A 67 9.45 -5.55 1.26
C LEU A 67 9.72 -4.05 1.41
N MET A 68 10.98 -3.67 1.20
CA MET A 68 11.33 -2.25 1.10
C MET A 68 10.68 -1.63 -0.14
N SER A 69 10.25 -0.38 0.00
CA SER A 69 9.77 0.41 -1.14
C SER A 69 10.88 0.60 -2.19
N ARG A 70 10.48 0.83 -3.45
CA ARG A 70 11.42 1.13 -4.54
C ARG A 70 12.25 2.38 -4.19
N PRO A 71 13.49 2.52 -4.71
CA PRO A 71 14.37 3.64 -4.38
C PRO A 71 13.72 5.03 -4.55
N SER A 72 12.91 5.21 -5.61
CA SER A 72 12.18 6.47 -5.87
C SER A 72 11.18 6.83 -4.78
N ASP A 73 10.63 5.85 -4.08
CA ASP A 73 9.58 6.01 -3.07
C ASP A 73 10.12 6.04 -1.64
N MET A 74 11.41 5.72 -1.44
CA MET A 74 12.04 5.75 -0.12
C MET A 74 12.04 7.14 0.54
N ARG A 75 11.85 8.20 -0.26
CA ARG A 75 11.62 9.58 0.20
C ARG A 75 10.22 9.82 0.76
N TYR A 76 9.36 8.82 0.82
CA TYR A 76 8.04 8.88 1.43
C TYR A 76 7.96 7.92 2.63
N ARG A 77 6.85 7.97 3.36
CA ARG A 77 6.57 7.11 4.53
C ARG A 77 5.82 5.86 4.06
N TRP A 78 6.52 4.94 3.39
CA TRP A 78 5.93 3.76 2.75
C TRP A 78 6.73 2.50 3.06
N VAL A 79 6.02 1.37 3.00
CA VAL A 79 6.51 -0.01 2.96
C VAL A 79 5.59 -0.82 2.05
N ASN A 80 6.07 -1.96 1.54
CA ASN A 80 5.30 -2.85 0.67
C ASN A 80 5.08 -4.20 1.33
N GLY A 81 4.02 -4.91 0.95
CA GLY A 81 3.78 -6.32 1.28
C GLY A 81 2.47 -6.83 0.74
#